data_AF-A0A7V0IWU3-F1
#
_entry.id   AF-A0A7V0IWU3-F1
#
_cell.length_a   1.000
_cell.length_b   1.000
_cell.length_c   1.000
_cell.angle_alpha   90.00
_cell.angle_beta   90.00
_cell.angle_gamma   90.00
#
_symmetry.space_group_name_H-M   'P 1'
#
loop_
_entity.id
_entity.type
_entity.pdbx_description
1 polymer ?
#
loop_
_entity_poly.entity_id
_entity_poly.type
_entity_poly.pdbx_seq_one_letter_code
_entity_poly.pdbx_strand_id
1 'polypeptide(L)'
;MKLRESLMKCGKKGCRCEQEPIHPVTRLSRWENGKLINKLIRVADREGVRKLFNNYRKHKQAINEFVEINNKEKELLKNMIKLKTVKYE
;
A
#
# COMPACT_ATOMS: atom_id res chain seq x y z
N MET A 1 1.68 2.93 7.01
CA MET A 1 0.46 3.77 7.16
C MET A 1 0.18 3.93 8.63
N LYS A 2 0.04 5.17 9.12
CA LYS A 2 -0.28 5.45 10.53
C LYS A 2 -1.69 6.02 10.60
N LEU A 3 -2.56 5.38 11.38
CA LEU A 3 -3.89 5.88 11.69
C LEU A 3 -3.81 6.67 12.99
N ARG A 4 -4.37 7.88 13.00
CA ARG A 4 -4.48 8.72 14.20
C ARG A 4 -5.88 9.30 14.28
N GLU A 5 -6.43 9.33 15.48
CA GLU A 5 -7.72 9.95 15.74
C GLU A 5 -7.52 11.39 16.22
N SER A 6 -8.40 12.26 15.76
CA SER A 6 -8.39 13.68 16.10
C SER A 6 -9.76 14.26 15.81
N LEU A 7 -10.20 15.20 16.64
CA LEU A 7 -11.33 16.07 16.32
C LEU A 7 -10.91 16.99 15.17
N MET A 8 -11.59 16.90 14.03
CA MET A 8 -11.34 17.80 12.89
C MET A 8 -12.65 18.16 12.17
N LYS A 9 -12.56 19.18 11.32
CA LYS A 9 -13.63 19.51 10.38
C LYS A 9 -13.77 18.37 9.38
N CYS A 10 -14.98 17.85 9.27
CA CYS A 10 -15.32 16.71 8.43
C CYS A 10 -15.54 17.06 6.94
N GLY A 11 -15.60 18.36 6.61
CA GLY A 11 -15.71 18.86 5.23
C GLY A 11 -17.07 18.67 4.56
N LYS A 12 -18.09 18.17 5.29
CA LYS A 12 -19.46 18.05 4.79
C LYS A 12 -20.18 19.40 4.87
N LYS A 13 -20.69 19.88 3.74
CA LYS A 13 -21.48 21.12 3.67
C LYS A 13 -22.68 21.07 4.62
N GLY A 14 -22.83 22.11 5.45
CA GLY A 14 -23.94 22.22 6.42
C GLY A 14 -23.78 21.34 7.66
N CYS A 15 -22.59 20.81 7.92
CA CYS A 15 -22.32 20.10 9.16
C CYS A 15 -21.88 21.09 10.25
N ARG A 16 -22.31 20.85 11.50
CA ARG A 16 -21.81 21.61 12.67
C ARG A 16 -20.28 21.62 12.78
N CYS A 17 -19.62 20.61 12.18
CA CYS A 17 -18.16 20.52 12.06
C CYS A 17 -17.51 21.70 11.28
N GLU A 18 -18.29 22.50 10.53
CA GLU A 18 -17.80 23.68 9.81
C GLU A 18 -17.42 24.84 10.73
N GLN A 19 -18.19 25.03 11.79
CA GLN A 19 -17.92 26.05 12.81
C GLN A 19 -16.78 25.58 13.70
N GLU A 20 -16.92 24.40 14.30
CA GLU A 20 -15.94 23.83 15.22
C GLU A 20 -15.77 22.31 14.98
N PRO A 21 -14.55 21.76 15.05
CA PRO A 21 -14.33 20.32 14.91
C PRO A 21 -14.98 19.51 16.05
N ILE A 22 -16.15 18.92 15.77
CA ILE A 22 -16.93 18.15 16.77
C ILE A 22 -16.88 16.64 16.52
N HIS A 23 -16.68 16.21 15.28
CA HIS A 23 -16.69 14.79 14.94
C HIS A 23 -15.29 14.19 15.03
N PRO A 24 -15.14 13.02 15.68
CA PRO A 24 -13.90 12.27 15.57
C PRO A 24 -13.76 11.76 14.14
N VAL A 25 -12.61 12.02 13.53
CA VAL A 25 -12.22 11.46 12.23
C VAL A 25 -10.88 10.77 12.37
N THR A 26 -10.69 9.72 11.58
CA THR A 26 -9.40 9.04 11.50
C THR A 26 -8.59 9.65 10.36
N ARG A 27 -7.40 10.15 10.69
CA ARG A 27 -6.41 10.59 9.71
C ARG A 27 -5.54 9.41 9.31
N LEU A 28 -5.54 9.10 8.02
CA LEU A 28 -4.66 8.12 7.40
C LEU A 28 -3.47 8.86 6.81
N SER A 29 -2.29 8.62 7.36
CA SER A 29 -1.04 9.24 6.90
C SER A 29 -0.18 8.21 6.18
N ARG A 30 0.28 8.54 4.96
CA ARG A 30 1.21 7.74 4.16
C ARG A 30 2.32 8.61 3.58
N TRP A 31 3.51 8.05 3.45
CA TRP A 31 4.60 8.69 2.71
C TRP A 31 4.51 8.29 1.25
N GLU A 32 4.62 9.26 0.36
CA GLU A 32 4.65 9.07 -1.09
C GLU A 32 5.60 10.13 -1.67
N ASN A 33 6.64 9.69 -2.40
CA ASN A 33 7.66 10.56 -3.00
C ASN A 33 8.27 11.58 -2.03
N GLY A 34 8.62 11.16 -0.81
CA GLY A 34 9.22 12.03 0.20
C GLY A 34 8.27 13.07 0.81
N LYS A 35 6.96 13.02 0.48
CA LYS A 35 5.93 13.88 1.08
C LYS A 35 4.96 13.06 1.93
N LEU A 36 4.54 13.62 3.06
CA LEU A 36 3.53 13.01 3.92
C LEU A 36 2.13 13.41 3.41
N ILE A 37 1.42 12.45 2.83
CA ILE A 37 0.05 12.62 2.37
C ILE A 37 -0.92 12.16 3.46
N ASN A 38 -1.89 13.01 3.75
CA ASN A 38 -2.93 12.76 4.74
C ASN A 38 -4.30 12.64 4.05
N LYS A 39 -5.07 11.63 4.44
CA LYS A 39 -6.47 11.46 4.02
C LYS A 39 -7.35 11.35 5.26
N LEU A 40 -8.48 12.06 5.26
CA LEU A 40 -9.49 11.97 6.32
C LEU A 40 -10.47 10.85 6.00
N ILE A 41 -10.80 10.06 7.02
CA ILE A 41 -11.70 8.91 6.93
C ILE A 41 -12.63 8.96 8.12
N ARG A 42 -13.89 8.55 7.93
CA ARG A 42 -14.85 8.43 9.03
C ARG A 42 -14.38 7.32 9.97
N VAL A 43 -14.63 7.48 11.27
CA VAL A 43 -14.28 6.43 12.25
C VAL A 43 -14.97 5.10 11.91
N ALA A 44 -16.20 5.14 11.41
CA ALA A 44 -16.94 3.96 10.96
C ALA A 44 -16.22 3.15 9.87
N ASP A 45 -15.51 3.82 8.96
CA ASP A 45 -14.83 3.16 7.83
C ASP A 45 -13.42 2.67 8.19
N ARG A 46 -12.93 2.98 9.41
CA ARG A 46 -11.55 2.76 9.84
C ARG A 46 -11.11 1.32 9.67
N GLU A 47 -11.91 0.38 10.15
CA GLU A 47 -11.57 -1.03 10.11
C GLU A 47 -11.57 -1.60 8.70
N GLY A 48 -12.56 -1.21 7.88
CA GLY A 48 -12.63 -1.59 6.48
C GLY A 48 -11.39 -1.14 5.71
N VAL A 49 -11.01 0.13 5.86
CA VAL A 49 -9.81 0.67 5.22
C VAL A 49 -8.54 0.00 5.72
N ARG A 50 -8.44 -0.32 7.02
CA ARG A 50 -7.28 -1.04 7.58
C ARG A 50 -7.15 -2.44 6.98
N LYS A 51 -8.25 -3.18 6.85
CA LYS A 51 -8.28 -4.51 6.23
C LYS A 51 -7.85 -4.46 4.77
N LEU A 52 -8.44 -3.55 3.98
CA LEU A 52 -8.10 -3.37 2.56
C LEU A 52 -6.63 -3.00 2.37
N PHE A 53 -6.10 -2.10 3.21
CA PHE A 53 -4.69 -1.73 3.15
C PHE A 53 -3.75 -2.90 3.45
N ASN A 54 -4.07 -3.70 4.48
CA ASN A 54 -3.28 -4.87 4.84
C ASN A 54 -3.29 -5.91 3.71
N ASN A 55 -4.45 -6.14 3.09
CA ASN A 55 -4.57 -7.04 1.95
C ASN A 55 -3.74 -6.55 0.76
N TYR A 56 -3.86 -5.25 0.42
CA TYR A 56 -3.03 -4.64 -0.63
C TYR A 56 -1.53 -4.85 -0.38
N ARG A 57 -1.07 -4.64 0.87
CA ARG A 57 0.34 -4.84 1.22
C ARG A 57 0.78 -6.29 1.03
N LYS A 58 -0.04 -7.26 1.46
CA LYS A 58 0.23 -8.70 1.27
C LYS A 58 0.32 -9.06 -0.22
N HIS A 59 -0.64 -8.62 -1.03
CA HIS A 59 -0.63 -8.89 -2.46
C HIS A 59 0.57 -8.24 -3.17
N LYS A 60 0.88 -6.99 -2.83
CA LYS A 60 2.06 -6.30 -3.39
C LYS A 60 3.36 -7.04 -3.07
N GLN A 61 3.50 -7.52 -1.84
CA GLN A 61 4.65 -8.30 -1.43
C GLN A 61 4.73 -9.62 -2.20
N ALA A 62 3.64 -10.38 -2.29
CA ALA A 62 3.60 -11.63 -3.04
C ALA A 62 3.94 -11.45 -4.53
N ILE A 63 3.47 -10.36 -5.16
CA ILE A 63 3.82 -10.03 -6.54
C ILE A 63 5.33 -9.77 -6.68
N ASN A 64 5.93 -9.02 -5.75
CA ASN A 64 7.37 -8.76 -5.80
C ASN A 64 8.18 -10.07 -5.65
N GLU A 65 7.80 -10.92 -4.70
CA GLU A 65 8.42 -12.24 -4.50
C GLU A 65 8.29 -13.12 -5.76
N PHE A 66 7.13 -13.10 -6.40
CA PHE A 66 6.91 -13.81 -7.66
C PHE A 66 7.81 -13.29 -8.80
N VAL A 67 7.95 -11.96 -8.92
CA VAL A 67 8.85 -11.34 -9.91
C VAL A 67 10.30 -11.77 -9.67
N GLU A 68 10.74 -11.81 -8.42
CA GLU A 68 12.10 -12.28 -8.07
C GLU A 68 12.33 -13.73 -8.46
N ILE A 69 11.37 -14.62 -8.18
CA ILE A 69 11.44 -16.04 -8.55
C ILE A 69 11.52 -16.19 -10.08
N ASN A 70 10.62 -15.52 -10.82
CA ASN A 70 10.60 -15.56 -12.28
C ASN A 70 11.92 -15.06 -12.89
N ASN A 71 12.54 -14.04 -12.31
CA ASN A 71 13.85 -13.56 -12.77
C ASN A 71 14.95 -14.60 -12.53
N LYS A 72 14.95 -15.27 -11.37
CA LYS A 72 15.90 -16.37 -11.08
C LYS A 72 15.71 -17.53 -12.06
N GLU A 73 14.47 -17.92 -12.34
CA GLU A 73 14.15 -18.98 -13.30
C GLU A 73 14.68 -18.65 -14.70
N LYS A 74 14.46 -17.42 -15.18
CA LYS A 74 14.99 -16.96 -16.47
C LYS A 74 16.51 -17.04 -16.54
N GLU A 75 17.22 -16.65 -15.48
CA GLU A 75 18.68 -16.76 -15.44
C GLU A 75 19.15 -18.23 -15.45
N LEU A 76 18.47 -19.12 -14.72
CA LEU A 76 18.77 -20.56 -14.76
C LEU A 76 18.58 -21.14 -16.15
N LEU A 77 17.46 -20.81 -16.82
CA LEU A 77 17.19 -21.27 -18.19
C LEU A 77 18.25 -20.77 -19.18
N LYS A 78 18.65 -19.50 -19.10
CA LYS A 78 19.75 -18.96 -19.91
C LYS A 78 21.05 -19.73 -19.70
N ASN A 79 21.39 -20.04 -18.45
CA ASN A 79 22.60 -20.79 -18.11
C ASN A 79 22.53 -22.23 -18.64
N MET A 80 21.38 -22.90 -18.53
CA MET A 80 21.19 -24.24 -19.09
C MET A 80 21.34 -24.27 -20.62
N ILE A 81 20.80 -23.27 -21.32
CA ILE A 81 20.97 -23.15 -22.77
C ILE A 81 22.45 -22.96 -23.11
N LYS A 82 23.15 -22.05 -22.41
CA LYS A 82 24.59 -21.84 -22.60
C LYS A 82 25.39 -23.12 -22.42
N LEU A 83 25.14 -23.87 -21.36
CA LEU A 83 25.82 -25.14 -21.07
C LEU A 83 25.55 -26.20 -22.16
N LYS A 84 24.32 -26.28 -22.68
CA LYS A 84 23.99 -27.18 -23.80
C LYS A 84 24.62 -26.78 -25.13
N THR A 85 24.92 -25.49 -25.32
CA THR A 85 25.57 -24.99 -26.54
C THR A 85 27.09 -25.13 -26.56
N VAL A 86 27.74 -25.44 -25.43
CA VAL A 86 29.16 -25.79 -25.43
C VAL A 86 29.30 -27.23 -25.94
N LYS A 87 29.72 -27.39 -27.20
CA LYS A 87 30.15 -28.69 -27.73
C LYS A 87 31.45 -29.08 -27.03
N TYR A 88 31.50 -30.29 -26.49
CA TYR A 88 32.75 -30.96 -26.14
C TYR A 88 33.49 -31.23 -27.45
N GLU A 89 34.59 -30.51 -27.69
CA GLU A 89 35.65 -30.92 -28.62
C GLU A 89 36.50 -32.03 -27.98
#